data_AF-A0A9N8MEI3-F1
#
_entry.id   AF-A0A9N8MEI3-F1
#
_cell.length_a   1.000
_cell.length_b   1.000
_cell.length_c   1.000
_cell.angle_alpha   90.00
_cell.angle_beta   90.00
_cell.angle_gamma   90.00
#
_symmetry.space_group_name_H-M   'P 1'
#
loop_
_entity.id
_entity.type
_entity.pdbx_description
1 polymer ?
#
loop_
_entity_poly.entity_id
_entity_poly.type
_entity_poly.pdbx_seq_one_letter_code
_entity_poly.pdbx_strand_id
1 'polypeptide(L)'
;MTFQNTFSQKQKSYSVNYLDDLSLFYLLDAKKVFAEESLAYLTKTELKYLRNLPYARKGMIFKDEALTQYFKKYPWYNPTKNNIDENELNPQEKHNIDKILLFENAIIIPTSDVNYQETLSGYWQLYTTTVADNYDDIFVFSNLDKSFSFYKNENNKKEILREYSGWFAINIDKIELDISHKIIMQKFYKKDRINPISKKHYKNAEYRRKEINLDDAHEFSVLPISEITLLTLDGIDKSFVKIDGKVYWKIVYEIREGC
;
A
#
# COMPACT_ATOMS: atom_id res chain seq x y z
N MET A 1 5.86 15.71 32.19
CA MET A 1 5.36 16.13 30.86
C MET A 1 5.22 14.89 30.02
N THR A 2 3.99 14.48 29.74
CA THR A 2 3.64 13.18 29.17
C THR A 2 3.76 13.24 27.64
N PHE A 3 4.74 12.54 27.07
CA PHE A 3 5.00 12.50 25.62
C PHE A 3 4.15 11.41 24.93
N GLN A 4 2.85 11.62 24.86
CA GLN A 4 2.02 10.97 23.83
C GLN A 4 2.12 11.84 22.57
N ASN A 5 3.09 11.63 21.66
CA ASN A 5 3.04 12.33 20.36
C ASN A 5 3.99 11.89 19.22
N THR A 6 4.62 10.71 19.26
CA THR A 6 5.52 10.28 18.15
C THR A 6 4.80 9.64 16.96
N PHE A 7 3.61 9.05 17.17
CA PHE A 7 2.74 8.54 16.09
C PHE A 7 1.48 9.38 15.83
N SER A 8 1.13 10.30 16.74
CA SER A 8 -0.14 11.05 16.70
C SER A 8 0.05 12.56 16.52
N GLN A 9 0.61 13.02 15.40
CA GLN A 9 0.46 14.44 15.01
C GLN A 9 -0.07 14.59 13.59
N LYS A 10 -1.29 14.11 13.40
CA LYS A 10 -2.44 14.82 12.80
C LYS A 10 -3.57 13.80 12.68
N GLN A 11 -4.34 13.63 13.75
CA GLN A 11 -5.71 13.13 13.62
C GLN A 11 -6.51 14.14 12.80
N LYS A 12 -6.51 13.98 11.49
CA LYS A 12 -7.78 14.10 10.77
C LYS A 12 -8.41 12.73 10.92
N SER A 13 -9.60 12.69 11.50
CA SER A 13 -10.50 11.55 11.43
C SER A 13 -10.72 11.24 9.95
N TYR A 14 -9.87 10.41 9.39
CA TYR A 14 -9.95 9.96 8.02
C TYR A 14 -10.92 8.78 8.00
N SER A 15 -12.22 9.08 8.11
CA SER A 15 -13.23 8.25 7.46
C SER A 15 -13.05 8.43 5.95
N VAL A 16 -12.01 7.83 5.39
CA VAL A 16 -11.62 8.05 3.99
C VAL A 16 -12.27 6.96 3.16
N ASN A 17 -13.42 7.32 2.58
CA ASN A 17 -13.79 6.81 1.25
C ASN A 17 -12.56 7.03 0.36
N TYR A 18 -11.86 5.94 0.04
CA TYR A 18 -10.50 6.04 -0.49
C TYR A 18 -10.40 6.69 -1.86
N LEU A 19 -11.54 6.82 -2.56
CA LEU A 19 -11.73 7.72 -3.68
C LEU A 19 -13.13 8.34 -3.52
N ASP A 20 -13.25 9.66 -3.58
CA ASP A 20 -14.58 10.23 -3.79
C ASP A 20 -15.08 9.85 -5.19
N ASP A 21 -16.39 9.94 -5.42
CA ASP A 21 -17.01 9.55 -6.69
C ASP A 21 -16.37 10.29 -7.89
N LEU A 22 -15.80 11.47 -7.63
CA LEU A 22 -15.04 12.28 -8.57
C LEU A 22 -13.67 11.68 -8.89
N SER A 23 -12.94 11.15 -7.90
CA SER A 23 -11.65 10.49 -8.05
C SER A 23 -11.78 9.13 -8.72
N LEU A 24 -12.85 8.39 -8.41
CA LEU A 24 -13.30 7.25 -9.21
C LEU A 24 -13.55 7.72 -10.64
N PHE A 25 -14.34 8.78 -10.87
CA PHE A 25 -14.62 9.30 -12.22
C PHE A 25 -13.36 9.72 -13.01
N TYR A 26 -12.35 10.27 -12.34
CA TYR A 26 -11.05 10.59 -12.95
C TYR A 26 -10.20 9.35 -13.27
N LEU A 27 -10.24 8.34 -12.41
CA LEU A 27 -9.65 7.03 -12.68
C LEU A 27 -10.38 6.36 -13.84
N LEU A 28 -11.71 6.44 -13.89
CA LEU A 28 -12.62 5.90 -14.90
C LEU A 28 -12.38 6.46 -16.33
N ASP A 29 -11.35 7.27 -16.61
CA ASP A 29 -10.94 7.50 -18.00
C ASP A 29 -10.30 6.23 -18.60
N ALA A 30 -11.15 5.37 -19.15
CA ALA A 30 -10.82 4.07 -19.75
C ALA A 30 -9.74 4.12 -20.87
N LYS A 31 -9.21 5.30 -21.19
CA LYS A 31 -8.07 5.50 -22.10
C LYS A 31 -6.72 5.26 -21.44
N LYS A 32 -6.62 5.25 -20.10
CA LYS A 32 -5.36 5.03 -19.37
C LYS A 32 -5.33 3.65 -18.73
N VAL A 33 -4.14 3.03 -18.74
CA VAL A 33 -3.89 1.78 -18.01
C VAL A 33 -3.88 2.08 -16.51
N PHE A 34 -4.61 1.29 -15.72
CA PHE A 34 -4.61 1.44 -14.27
C PHE A 34 -3.30 0.95 -13.65
N ALA A 35 -2.76 1.81 -12.79
CA ALA A 35 -1.67 1.48 -11.88
C ALA A 35 -2.18 0.52 -10.80
N GLU A 36 -1.37 -0.48 -10.46
CA GLU A 36 -1.69 -1.51 -9.46
C GLU A 36 -1.92 -0.88 -8.09
N GLU A 37 -1.10 0.12 -7.79
CA GLU A 37 -1.12 0.95 -6.60
C GLU A 37 -2.50 1.57 -6.38
N SER A 38 -3.12 2.08 -7.44
CA SER A 38 -4.47 2.68 -7.36
C SER A 38 -5.55 1.62 -7.13
N LEU A 39 -5.41 0.45 -7.74
CA LEU A 39 -6.40 -0.62 -7.61
C LEU A 39 -6.42 -1.23 -6.21
N ALA A 40 -5.26 -1.32 -5.54
CA ALA A 40 -5.17 -1.85 -4.19
C ALA A 40 -5.94 -1.02 -3.13
N TYR A 41 -6.20 0.26 -3.40
CA TYR A 41 -7.00 1.13 -2.51
C TYR A 41 -8.51 0.95 -2.67
N LEU A 42 -8.97 0.30 -3.74
CA LEU A 42 -10.37 0.12 -4.02
C LEU A 42 -10.97 -1.03 -3.21
N THR A 43 -12.21 -0.86 -2.76
CA THR A 43 -13.04 -1.93 -2.26
C THR A 43 -13.51 -2.85 -3.38
N LYS A 44 -13.94 -4.07 -3.05
CA LYS A 44 -14.53 -5.00 -4.02
C LYS A 44 -15.70 -4.40 -4.81
N THR A 45 -16.52 -3.59 -4.14
CA THR A 45 -17.66 -2.91 -4.77
C THR A 45 -17.19 -1.83 -5.76
N GLU A 46 -16.18 -1.04 -5.40
CA GLU A 46 -15.63 -0.02 -6.31
C GLU A 46 -14.89 -0.65 -7.49
N LEU A 47 -14.14 -1.75 -7.27
CA LEU A 47 -13.52 -2.53 -8.35
C LEU A 47 -14.59 -3.06 -9.32
N LYS A 48 -15.71 -3.56 -8.81
CA LYS A 48 -16.85 -4.00 -9.63
C LYS A 48 -17.43 -2.87 -10.47
N TYR A 49 -17.62 -1.67 -9.89
CA TYR A 49 -18.06 -0.50 -10.65
C TYR A 49 -17.05 -0.10 -11.72
N LEU A 50 -15.76 -0.06 -11.37
CA LEU A 50 -14.66 0.26 -12.28
C LEU A 50 -14.58 -0.71 -13.47
N ARG A 51 -14.68 -2.01 -13.21
CA ARG A 51 -14.71 -3.07 -14.24
C ARG A 51 -15.90 -2.93 -15.18
N ASN A 52 -17.06 -2.49 -14.67
CA ASN A 52 -18.29 -2.38 -15.46
C ASN A 52 -18.44 -1.04 -16.20
N LEU A 53 -17.58 -0.05 -15.94
CA LEU A 53 -17.69 1.25 -16.58
C LEU A 53 -17.58 1.22 -18.10
N PRO A 54 -16.61 0.53 -18.75
CA PRO A 54 -16.52 0.53 -20.22
C PRO A 54 -17.84 0.08 -20.87
N TYR A 55 -18.50 -0.90 -20.25
CA TYR A 55 -19.82 -1.37 -20.66
C TYR A 55 -20.92 -0.33 -20.43
N ALA A 56 -20.92 0.34 -19.27
CA ALA A 56 -21.86 1.42 -18.96
C ALA A 56 -21.75 2.57 -19.97
N ARG A 57 -20.52 2.98 -20.32
CA ARG A 57 -20.25 4.02 -21.32
C ARG A 57 -20.76 3.66 -22.72
N LYS A 58 -20.83 2.36 -23.04
CA LYS A 58 -21.36 1.85 -24.31
C LYS A 58 -22.87 1.52 -24.26
N GLY A 59 -23.53 1.88 -23.15
CA GLY A 59 -24.98 1.77 -23.00
C GLY A 59 -25.47 0.40 -22.54
N MET A 60 -24.64 -0.40 -21.86
CA MET A 60 -25.07 -1.68 -21.33
C MET A 60 -26.20 -1.52 -20.28
N ILE A 61 -27.25 -2.32 -20.44
CA ILE A 61 -28.33 -2.52 -19.46
C ILE A 61 -27.85 -3.59 -18.47
N PHE A 62 -27.58 -3.19 -17.23
CA PHE A 62 -27.19 -4.14 -16.19
C PHE A 62 -28.42 -4.83 -15.58
N LYS A 63 -28.34 -6.15 -15.39
CA LYS A 63 -29.31 -6.92 -14.59
C LYS A 63 -29.05 -6.78 -13.09
N ASP A 64 -27.81 -6.49 -12.72
CA ASP A 64 -27.40 -6.24 -11.35
C ASP A 64 -27.92 -4.88 -10.88
N GLU A 65 -28.83 -4.89 -9.91
CA GLU A 65 -29.48 -3.67 -9.45
C GLU A 65 -28.49 -2.66 -8.86
N ALA A 66 -27.42 -3.12 -8.18
CA ALA A 66 -26.42 -2.23 -7.61
C ALA A 66 -25.63 -1.49 -8.69
N LEU A 67 -25.31 -2.16 -9.82
CA LEU A 67 -24.70 -1.51 -10.98
C LEU A 67 -25.65 -0.48 -11.61
N THR A 68 -26.92 -0.87 -11.81
CA THR A 68 -27.94 0.02 -12.38
C THR A 68 -28.14 1.26 -11.52
N GLN A 69 -28.30 1.10 -10.20
CA GLN A 69 -28.47 2.21 -9.26
C GLN A 69 -27.22 3.10 -9.20
N TYR A 70 -26.02 2.52 -9.27
CA TYR A 70 -24.77 3.29 -9.29
C TYR A 70 -24.68 4.15 -10.56
N PHE A 71 -24.79 3.54 -11.75
CA PHE A 71 -24.60 4.28 -13.00
C PHE A 71 -25.73 5.26 -13.34
N LYS A 72 -26.97 5.01 -12.88
CA LYS A 72 -28.11 5.94 -13.04
C LYS A 72 -27.88 7.32 -12.40
N LYS A 73 -26.92 7.44 -11.48
CA LYS A 73 -26.56 8.73 -10.87
C LYS A 73 -25.87 9.67 -11.86
N TYR A 74 -25.29 9.14 -12.94
CA TYR A 74 -24.54 9.94 -13.89
C TYR A 74 -25.36 10.28 -15.14
N PRO A 75 -25.41 11.57 -15.54
CA PRO A 75 -26.16 12.00 -16.74
C PRO A 75 -25.70 11.37 -18.06
N TRP A 76 -24.46 10.91 -18.14
CA TRP A 76 -23.91 10.28 -19.36
C TRP A 76 -24.33 8.82 -19.53
N TYR A 77 -24.87 8.17 -18.50
CA TYR A 77 -25.28 6.76 -18.59
C TYR A 77 -26.61 6.63 -19.31
N ASN A 78 -26.56 6.09 -20.54
CA ASN A 78 -27.73 5.89 -21.39
C ASN A 78 -27.93 4.38 -21.71
N PRO A 79 -28.66 3.64 -20.87
CA PRO A 79 -28.85 2.19 -21.04
C PRO A 79 -29.71 1.87 -22.28
N THR A 80 -29.12 1.24 -23.29
CA THR A 80 -29.73 0.98 -24.61
C THR A 80 -29.49 -0.43 -25.16
N LYS A 81 -28.47 -1.14 -24.67
CA LYS A 81 -28.05 -2.46 -25.18
C LYS A 81 -28.08 -3.52 -24.08
N ASN A 82 -28.63 -4.70 -24.38
CA ASN A 82 -28.61 -5.83 -23.45
C ASN A 82 -27.25 -6.54 -23.36
N ASN A 83 -26.40 -6.34 -24.37
CA ASN A 83 -25.06 -6.92 -24.45
C ASN A 83 -24.12 -5.95 -25.18
N ILE A 84 -22.84 -5.99 -24.82
CA ILE A 84 -21.74 -5.30 -25.51
C ILE A 84 -20.80 -6.39 -26.01
N ASP A 85 -20.54 -6.42 -27.31
CA ASP A 85 -19.60 -7.38 -27.88
C ASP A 85 -18.16 -7.02 -27.47
N GLU A 86 -17.29 -8.02 -27.29
CA GLU A 86 -15.89 -7.77 -26.96
C GLU A 86 -15.19 -6.90 -28.01
N ASN A 87 -15.61 -6.94 -29.27
CA ASN A 87 -15.05 -6.11 -30.34
C ASN A 87 -15.43 -4.62 -30.20
N GLU A 88 -16.43 -4.29 -29.39
CA GLU A 88 -16.76 -2.90 -29.06
C GLU A 88 -15.83 -2.32 -27.99
N LEU A 89 -15.08 -3.17 -27.27
CA LEU A 89 -14.06 -2.77 -26.32
C LEU A 89 -12.71 -2.57 -27.04
N ASN A 90 -12.04 -1.45 -26.74
CA ASN A 90 -10.69 -1.23 -27.21
C ASN A 90 -9.67 -2.08 -26.41
N PRO A 91 -8.41 -2.23 -26.89
CA PRO A 91 -7.41 -3.04 -26.20
C PRO A 91 -7.10 -2.58 -24.77
N GLN A 92 -7.09 -1.26 -24.49
CA GLN A 92 -6.88 -0.77 -23.12
C GLN A 92 -8.05 -1.09 -22.19
N GLU A 93 -9.29 -1.02 -22.69
CA GLU A 93 -10.49 -1.40 -21.93
C GLU A 93 -10.41 -2.87 -21.51
N LYS A 94 -10.07 -3.76 -22.46
CA LYS A 94 -9.90 -5.20 -22.18
C LYS A 94 -8.81 -5.45 -21.14
N HIS A 95 -7.63 -4.88 -21.36
CA HIS A 95 -6.50 -5.00 -20.44
C HIS A 95 -6.85 -4.54 -19.02
N ASN A 96 -7.54 -3.41 -18.90
CA ASN A 96 -7.98 -2.90 -17.61
C ASN A 96 -9.03 -3.79 -16.97
N ILE A 97 -10.03 -4.26 -17.72
CA ILE A 97 -11.08 -5.17 -17.21
C ILE A 97 -10.44 -6.43 -16.61
N ASP A 98 -9.50 -7.04 -17.33
CA ASP A 98 -8.81 -8.24 -16.88
C ASP A 98 -7.99 -7.97 -15.61
N LYS A 99 -7.22 -6.87 -15.59
CA LYS A 99 -6.45 -6.47 -14.41
C LYS A 99 -7.37 -6.20 -13.20
N ILE A 100 -8.44 -5.43 -13.37
CA ILE A 100 -9.38 -5.11 -12.27
C ILE A 100 -10.03 -6.39 -11.74
N LEU A 101 -10.37 -7.34 -12.63
CA LEU A 101 -10.95 -8.62 -12.22
C LEU A 101 -10.01 -9.44 -11.32
N LEU A 102 -8.69 -9.38 -11.56
CA LEU A 102 -7.70 -10.00 -10.68
C LEU A 102 -7.72 -9.39 -9.27
N PHE A 103 -7.83 -8.06 -9.17
CA PHE A 103 -7.97 -7.38 -7.87
C PHE A 103 -9.34 -7.67 -7.21
N GLU A 104 -10.43 -7.70 -7.97
CA GLU A 104 -11.79 -7.99 -7.46
C GLU A 104 -11.90 -9.41 -6.86
N ASN A 105 -11.12 -10.34 -7.41
CA ASN A 105 -11.07 -11.75 -7.01
C ASN A 105 -9.84 -12.10 -6.16
N ALA A 106 -9.05 -11.10 -5.74
CA ALA A 106 -7.86 -11.34 -4.94
C ALA A 106 -8.21 -12.07 -3.63
N ILE A 107 -7.28 -12.92 -3.18
CA ILE A 107 -7.44 -13.66 -1.93
C ILE A 107 -7.17 -12.70 -0.79
N ILE A 108 -8.19 -12.45 0.02
CA ILE A 108 -8.07 -11.65 1.25
C ILE A 108 -7.84 -12.62 2.40
N ILE A 109 -6.68 -12.53 3.04
CA ILE A 109 -6.37 -13.34 4.22
C ILE A 109 -7.04 -12.67 5.43
N PRO A 110 -7.98 -13.37 6.10
CA PRO A 110 -8.61 -12.84 7.30
C PRO A 110 -7.56 -12.65 8.38
N THR A 111 -7.66 -11.54 9.09
CA THR A 111 -6.73 -11.19 10.16
C THR A 111 -6.90 -12.05 11.43
N SER A 112 -7.96 -12.86 11.46
CA SER A 112 -8.23 -13.90 12.45
C SER A 112 -7.58 -15.27 12.14
N ASP A 113 -6.88 -15.42 11.01
CA ASP A 113 -6.21 -16.67 10.64
C ASP A 113 -4.95 -16.90 11.49
N VAL A 114 -4.74 -18.14 11.97
CA VAL A 114 -3.57 -18.51 12.76
C VAL A 114 -2.25 -18.34 12.00
N ASN A 115 -2.28 -18.39 10.67
CA ASN A 115 -1.10 -18.20 9.80
C ASN A 115 -0.89 -16.73 9.38
N TYR A 116 -1.66 -15.81 9.95
CA TYR A 116 -1.59 -14.40 9.62
C TYR A 116 -0.22 -13.78 9.92
N GLN A 117 0.43 -14.21 11.00
CA GLN A 117 1.77 -13.75 11.39
C GLN A 117 2.86 -14.23 10.41
N GLU A 118 2.74 -15.45 9.88
CA GLU A 118 3.65 -15.96 8.85
C GLU A 118 3.50 -15.16 7.55
N THR A 119 2.26 -14.84 7.18
CA THR A 119 1.94 -14.07 5.99
C THR A 119 2.54 -12.66 6.05
N LEU A 120 2.42 -12.00 7.20
CA LEU A 120 2.96 -10.66 7.45
C LEU A 120 4.49 -10.64 7.49
N SER A 121 5.16 -11.78 7.66
CA SER A 121 6.62 -11.82 7.64
C SER A 121 7.17 -11.37 6.28
N GLY A 122 8.14 -10.45 6.28
CA GLY A 122 8.77 -9.94 5.08
C GLY A 122 8.91 -8.41 5.05
N TYR A 123 9.20 -7.89 3.86
CA TYR A 123 9.45 -6.48 3.58
C TYR A 123 8.23 -5.87 2.88
N TRP A 124 7.71 -4.78 3.43
CA TRP A 124 6.48 -4.13 2.97
C TRP A 124 6.77 -2.65 2.70
N GLN A 125 6.77 -2.27 1.42
CA GLN A 125 7.07 -0.89 0.99
C GLN A 125 5.80 -0.15 0.59
N LEU A 126 5.68 1.07 1.10
CA LEU A 126 4.57 1.95 0.83
C LEU A 126 4.49 2.34 -0.65
N TYR A 127 3.27 2.39 -1.21
CA TYR A 127 2.93 2.93 -2.54
C TYR A 127 3.57 2.34 -3.80
N THR A 128 4.49 1.38 -3.76
CA THR A 128 5.13 0.87 -4.99
C THR A 128 5.34 -0.64 -4.99
N THR A 129 5.13 -1.24 -6.17
CA THR A 129 5.46 -2.65 -6.46
C THR A 129 6.91 -2.86 -6.89
N THR A 130 7.67 -1.79 -7.09
CA THR A 130 9.06 -1.82 -7.57
C THR A 130 10.00 -1.09 -6.60
N VAL A 131 11.23 -1.57 -6.52
CA VAL A 131 12.31 -0.98 -5.70
C VAL A 131 12.84 0.28 -6.39
N ALA A 132 12.02 1.34 -6.47
CA ALA A 132 12.45 2.61 -7.04
C ALA A 132 13.38 3.38 -6.08
N ASP A 133 14.28 4.21 -6.62
CA ASP A 133 15.39 4.88 -5.91
C ASP A 133 15.01 5.82 -4.75
N ASN A 134 13.72 6.16 -4.62
CA ASN A 134 13.19 6.91 -3.50
C ASN A 134 12.37 5.95 -2.63
N TYR A 135 13.01 5.43 -1.59
CA TYR A 135 12.37 4.55 -0.62
C TYR A 135 11.24 5.29 0.09
N ASP A 136 9.98 4.97 -0.22
CA ASP A 136 8.86 5.28 0.65
C ASP A 136 8.98 4.49 1.97
N ASP A 137 8.06 4.70 2.92
CA ASP A 137 8.09 4.01 4.21
C ASP A 137 8.14 2.48 4.05
N ILE A 138 9.00 1.80 4.82
CA ILE A 138 9.14 0.33 4.78
C ILE A 138 8.90 -0.26 6.16
N PHE A 139 8.03 -1.26 6.24
CA PHE A 139 7.97 -2.19 7.35
C PHE A 139 8.73 -3.47 7.04
N VAL A 140 9.44 -3.99 8.04
CA VAL A 140 10.04 -5.32 8.03
C VAL A 140 9.51 -6.05 9.25
N PHE A 141 8.86 -7.19 9.04
CA PHE A 141 8.37 -8.05 10.12
C PHE A 141 9.05 -9.42 10.05
N SER A 142 9.54 -9.89 11.19
CA SER A 142 10.12 -11.22 11.34
C SER A 142 9.25 -12.07 12.27
N ASN A 143 8.64 -13.12 11.73
CA ASN A 143 7.84 -14.03 12.54
C ASN A 143 8.66 -14.91 13.49
N LEU A 144 9.96 -15.08 13.22
CA LEU A 144 10.85 -15.99 13.97
C LEU A 144 11.10 -15.52 15.40
N ASP A 145 11.35 -14.22 15.56
CA ASP A 145 11.71 -13.56 16.82
C ASP A 145 10.72 -12.46 17.21
N LYS A 146 9.62 -12.33 16.45
CA LYS A 146 8.59 -11.29 16.62
C LYS A 146 9.16 -9.88 16.56
N SER A 147 10.28 -9.68 15.87
CA SER A 147 10.89 -8.37 15.71
C SER A 147 10.29 -7.61 14.54
N PHE A 148 10.30 -6.28 14.63
CA PHE A 148 10.01 -5.41 13.51
C PHE A 148 11.05 -4.31 13.37
N SER A 149 11.19 -3.81 12.14
CA SER A 149 11.82 -2.53 11.84
C SER A 149 10.89 -1.70 10.95
N PHE A 150 10.76 -0.42 11.24
CA PHE A 150 10.05 0.56 10.44
C PHE A 150 11.01 1.66 9.99
N TYR A 151 11.23 1.75 8.68
CA TYR A 151 12.08 2.74 8.03
C TYR A 151 11.21 3.84 7.45
N LYS A 152 11.21 5.00 8.09
CA LYS A 152 10.47 6.18 7.64
C LYS A 152 11.38 7.10 6.84
N ASN A 153 10.97 7.42 5.62
CA ASN A 153 11.66 8.43 4.80
C ASN A 153 10.99 9.79 5.00
N GLU A 154 11.62 10.67 5.77
CA GLU A 154 11.15 12.04 5.92
C GLU A 154 11.97 12.98 5.04
N ASN A 155 11.25 13.69 4.15
CA ASN A 155 11.69 14.75 3.22
C ASN A 155 11.91 14.29 1.78
N ASN A 156 11.01 14.76 0.91
CA ASN A 156 11.01 14.67 -0.56
C ASN A 156 12.31 15.12 -1.28
N LYS A 157 13.41 15.42 -0.58
CA LYS A 157 14.66 15.92 -1.18
C LYS A 157 15.96 15.42 -0.53
N LYS A 158 15.95 14.19 0.01
CA LYS A 158 17.11 13.47 0.54
C LYS A 158 17.59 14.07 1.86
N GLU A 159 17.64 13.26 2.90
CA GLU A 159 18.85 13.09 3.70
C GLU A 159 18.58 12.37 5.02
N ILE A 160 17.36 12.31 5.59
CA ILE A 160 17.16 11.72 6.92
C ILE A 160 16.26 10.48 6.88
N LEU A 161 16.83 9.33 7.25
CA LEU A 161 16.12 8.09 7.51
C LEU A 161 15.90 7.95 9.02
N ARG A 162 14.67 7.65 9.43
CA ARG A 162 14.40 7.19 10.79
C ARG A 162 14.05 5.72 10.78
N GLU A 163 14.75 4.96 11.60
CA GLU A 163 14.44 3.57 11.90
C GLU A 163 13.84 3.50 13.29
N TYR A 164 12.74 2.77 13.42
CA TYR A 164 12.12 2.38 14.67
C TYR A 164 12.12 0.87 14.70
N SER A 165 12.56 0.25 15.79
CA SER A 165 12.56 -1.20 15.89
C SER A 165 12.31 -1.69 17.31
N GLY A 166 11.91 -2.95 17.40
CA GLY A 166 11.54 -3.60 18.63
C GLY A 166 10.72 -4.85 18.34
N TRP A 167 9.70 -5.10 19.15
CA TRP A 167 8.85 -6.28 19.03
C TRP A 167 7.45 -5.92 18.58
N PHE A 168 6.81 -6.84 17.88
CA PHE A 168 5.41 -6.67 17.50
C PHE A 168 4.55 -7.83 17.96
N ALA A 169 3.30 -7.52 18.26
CA ALA A 169 2.24 -8.49 18.44
C ALA A 169 1.10 -8.16 17.46
N ILE A 170 0.36 -9.17 17.04
CA ILE A 170 -0.84 -8.98 16.24
C ILE A 170 -2.04 -9.40 17.06
N ASN A 171 -3.08 -8.58 17.02
CA ASN A 171 -4.39 -8.89 17.57
C ASN A 171 -5.44 -8.51 16.54
N ILE A 172 -6.20 -9.49 16.04
CA ILE A 172 -7.30 -9.37 15.06
C ILE A 172 -7.14 -8.20 14.07
N ASP A 173 -7.49 -6.96 14.41
CA ASP A 173 -7.49 -5.80 13.51
C ASP A 173 -6.35 -4.78 13.74
N LYS A 174 -5.33 -5.14 14.52
CA LYS A 174 -4.22 -4.25 14.87
C LYS A 174 -2.87 -4.95 15.00
N ILE A 175 -1.82 -4.19 14.69
CA ILE A 175 -0.44 -4.48 15.01
C ILE A 175 -0.06 -3.60 16.21
N GLU A 176 0.36 -4.24 17.30
CA GLU A 176 0.91 -3.58 18.48
C GLU A 176 2.43 -3.60 18.36
N LEU A 177 3.05 -2.42 18.37
CA LEU A 177 4.49 -2.23 18.27
C LEU A 177 5.02 -1.79 19.62
N ASP A 178 5.92 -2.58 20.17
CA ASP A 178 6.74 -2.24 21.31
C ASP A 178 8.12 -1.77 20.82
N ILE A 179 8.33 -0.46 20.80
CA ILE A 179 9.54 0.17 20.27
C ILE A 179 10.57 0.29 21.38
N SER A 180 11.71 -0.37 21.18
CA SER A 180 12.87 -0.32 22.10
C SER A 180 14.05 0.46 21.50
N HIS A 181 14.11 0.60 20.18
CA HIS A 181 15.22 1.24 19.49
C HIS A 181 14.76 2.28 18.47
N LYS A 182 15.51 3.38 18.39
CA LYS A 182 15.35 4.41 17.36
C LYS A 182 16.69 4.83 16.80
N ILE A 183 16.79 4.89 15.48
CA ILE A 183 17.98 5.36 14.79
C ILE A 183 17.61 6.51 13.86
N ILE A 184 18.34 7.61 13.97
CA ILE A 184 18.28 8.72 13.02
C ILE A 184 19.58 8.70 12.22
N MET A 185 19.49 8.55 10.90
CA MET A 185 20.66 8.50 10.02
C MET A 185 20.55 9.47 8.86
N GLN A 186 21.64 10.16 8.55
CA GLN A 186 21.76 10.90 7.31
C GLN A 186 22.27 9.98 6.18
N LYS A 187 21.53 9.84 5.07
CA LYS A 187 21.92 9.02 3.89
C LYS A 187 21.91 9.85 2.59
N PHE A 188 22.90 9.65 1.72
CA PHE A 188 22.92 10.20 0.35
C PHE A 188 22.80 9.08 -0.69
N TYR A 189 21.92 9.29 -1.67
CA TYR A 189 21.68 8.35 -2.77
C TYR A 189 22.50 8.74 -4.00
N LYS A 190 23.28 7.79 -4.54
CA LYS A 190 23.99 7.92 -5.82
C LYS A 190 23.90 6.60 -6.59
N LYS A 191 23.24 6.62 -7.76
CA LYS A 191 23.14 5.49 -8.70
C LYS A 191 22.80 4.18 -7.99
N ASP A 192 21.60 4.12 -7.43
CA ASP A 192 20.93 2.88 -6.99
C ASP A 192 21.62 2.15 -5.83
N ARG A 193 22.57 2.81 -5.15
CA ARG A 193 23.28 2.28 -3.97
C ARG A 193 23.18 3.22 -2.78
N ILE A 194 22.87 2.65 -1.62
CA ILE A 194 22.97 3.32 -0.33
C ILE A 194 24.46 3.37 0.03
N ASN A 195 25.07 4.56 -0.07
CA ASN A 195 26.41 4.78 0.45
C ASN A 195 26.31 5.55 1.77
N PRO A 196 26.95 5.09 2.85
CA PRO A 196 27.14 5.93 4.03
C PRO A 196 27.90 7.20 3.62
N ILE A 197 27.48 8.33 4.15
CA ILE A 197 28.13 9.62 3.88
C ILE A 197 29.59 9.51 4.34
N SER A 198 30.54 9.74 3.44
CA SER A 198 31.95 9.80 3.81
C SER A 198 32.14 10.91 4.86
N LYS A 199 32.97 10.65 5.89
CA LYS A 199 33.16 11.55 7.05
C LYS A 199 33.41 13.04 6.69
N LYS A 200 33.86 13.33 5.47
CA LYS A 200 34.12 14.68 4.93
C LYS A 200 32.87 15.49 4.53
N HIS A 201 31.70 14.88 4.36
CA HIS A 201 30.49 15.57 3.85
C HIS A 201 29.37 15.77 4.89
N TYR A 202 29.58 15.43 6.16
CA TYR A 202 28.64 15.77 7.23
C TYR A 202 28.65 17.29 7.41
N LYS A 203 27.67 17.99 6.81
CA LYS A 203 27.54 19.45 6.96
C LYS A 203 27.23 19.86 8.41
N ASN A 204 26.63 18.96 9.21
CA ASN A 204 26.39 19.13 10.64
C ASN A 204 26.76 17.85 11.40
N ALA A 205 27.66 17.96 12.39
CA ALA A 205 28.15 16.82 13.17
C ALA A 205 27.07 16.15 14.06
N GLU A 206 25.98 16.87 14.31
CA GLU A 206 24.85 16.46 15.17
C GLU A 206 23.96 15.36 14.56
N TYR A 207 24.07 15.12 13.25
CA TYR A 207 23.26 14.14 12.49
C TYR A 207 24.07 12.93 11.97
N ARG A 208 25.25 12.69 12.54
CA ARG A 208 25.91 11.36 12.45
C ARG A 208 24.97 10.34 13.09
N ARG A 209 24.89 9.10 12.54
CA ARG A 209 23.99 8.02 13.02
C ARG A 209 23.80 8.14 14.54
N LYS A 210 22.61 8.56 14.95
CA LYS A 210 22.25 8.73 16.35
C LYS A 210 21.33 7.59 16.71
N GLU A 211 21.85 6.70 17.53
CA GLU A 211 21.11 5.60 18.11
C GLU A 211 20.57 6.04 19.47
N ILE A 212 19.30 5.74 19.71
CA ILE A 212 18.59 6.00 20.95
C ILE A 212 18.03 4.65 21.37
N ASN A 213 18.69 4.01 22.33
CA ASN A 213 18.14 2.88 23.06
C ASN A 213 17.22 3.42 24.15
N LEU A 214 16.03 2.87 24.27
CA LEU A 214 15.04 3.28 25.24
C LEU A 214 15.17 2.55 26.58
N ASP A 215 16.06 1.57 26.72
CA ASP A 215 16.21 0.71 27.91
C ASP A 215 14.82 0.23 28.40
N ASP A 216 14.46 0.45 29.66
CA ASP A 216 13.14 0.08 30.20
C ASP A 216 11.99 1.03 29.78
N ALA A 217 12.30 2.15 29.11
CA ALA A 217 11.34 3.20 28.73
C ALA A 217 10.77 2.99 27.32
N HIS A 218 10.23 1.80 27.07
CA HIS A 218 9.62 1.40 25.80
C HIS A 218 8.52 2.37 25.32
N GLU A 219 8.44 2.59 24.00
CA GLU A 219 7.36 3.33 23.35
C GLU A 219 6.38 2.39 22.65
N PHE A 220 5.09 2.50 22.99
CA PHE A 220 4.06 1.68 22.39
C PHE A 220 3.33 2.42 21.27
N SER A 221 3.12 1.73 20.15
CA SER A 221 2.28 2.19 19.04
C SER A 221 1.30 1.11 18.62
N VAL A 222 0.11 1.50 18.20
CA VAL A 222 -0.93 0.59 17.73
C VAL A 222 -1.35 1.04 16.35
N LEU A 223 -1.17 0.17 15.36
CA LEU A 223 -1.49 0.43 13.96
C LEU A 223 -2.66 -0.46 13.55
N PRO A 224 -3.77 0.09 13.03
CA PRO A 224 -4.84 -0.74 12.51
C PRO A 224 -4.36 -1.46 11.24
N ILE A 225 -4.75 -2.72 11.09
CA ILE A 225 -4.51 -3.54 9.90
C ILE A 225 -5.85 -4.11 9.43
N SER A 226 -6.19 -3.90 8.16
CA SER A 226 -7.52 -4.29 7.66
C SER A 226 -7.50 -5.56 6.82
N GLU A 227 -6.46 -5.77 6.01
CA GLU A 227 -6.34 -6.95 5.15
C GLU A 227 -4.90 -7.16 4.69
N ILE A 228 -4.56 -8.43 4.45
CA ILE A 228 -3.46 -8.82 3.56
C ILE A 228 -4.10 -9.44 2.33
N THR A 229 -3.75 -8.91 1.17
CA THR A 229 -4.30 -9.32 -0.11
C THR A 229 -3.23 -10.00 -0.94
N LEU A 230 -3.55 -11.18 -1.46
CA LEU A 230 -2.72 -11.95 -2.37
C LEU A 230 -3.38 -12.03 -3.74
N LEU A 231 -2.60 -11.85 -4.80
CA LEU A 231 -3.04 -12.03 -6.19
C LEU A 231 -1.89 -12.44 -7.09
N THR A 232 -2.20 -13.04 -8.23
CA THR A 232 -1.22 -13.31 -9.29
C THR A 232 -1.52 -12.38 -10.47
N LEU A 233 -0.55 -11.53 -10.83
CA LEU A 233 -0.66 -10.61 -11.97
C LEU A 233 0.38 -11.01 -13.01
N ASP A 234 -0.05 -11.33 -14.22
CA ASP A 234 0.82 -11.73 -15.33
C ASP A 234 1.80 -12.87 -14.98
N GLY A 235 1.33 -13.84 -14.17
CA GLY A 235 2.12 -14.97 -13.69
C GLY A 235 3.08 -14.66 -12.53
N ILE A 236 3.04 -13.44 -11.99
CA ILE A 236 3.84 -13.00 -10.86
C ILE A 236 2.96 -12.87 -9.63
N ASP A 237 3.27 -13.63 -8.59
CA ASP A 237 2.60 -13.51 -7.30
C ASP A 237 2.94 -12.17 -6.65
N LYS A 238 1.89 -11.46 -6.26
CA LYS A 238 1.94 -10.16 -5.61
C LYS A 238 1.13 -10.21 -4.33
N SER A 239 1.56 -9.40 -3.38
CA SER A 239 0.81 -9.20 -2.16
C SER A 239 0.96 -7.79 -1.63
N PHE A 240 -0.08 -7.32 -0.94
CA PHE A 240 -0.06 -6.05 -0.25
C PHE A 240 -0.82 -6.15 1.07
N VAL A 241 -0.49 -5.26 2.00
CA VAL A 241 -1.13 -5.15 3.31
C VAL A 241 -1.59 -3.71 3.52
N LYS A 242 -2.76 -3.55 4.12
CA LYS A 242 -3.30 -2.23 4.49
C LYS A 242 -3.03 -1.96 5.97
N ILE A 243 -2.08 -1.06 6.25
CA ILE A 243 -1.68 -0.65 7.61
C ILE A 243 -1.94 0.85 7.75
N ASP A 244 -2.72 1.25 8.77
CA ASP A 244 -3.07 2.64 9.04
C ASP A 244 -3.63 3.38 7.81
N GLY A 245 -4.52 2.70 7.08
CA GLY A 245 -5.14 3.17 5.84
C GLY A 245 -4.23 3.13 4.61
N LYS A 246 -2.92 2.95 4.77
CA LYS A 246 -1.96 2.93 3.66
C LYS A 246 -1.74 1.51 3.13
N VAL A 247 -1.52 1.40 1.82
CA VAL A 247 -1.16 0.13 1.16
C VAL A 247 0.36 0.00 1.09
N TYR A 248 0.86 -1.06 1.69
CA TYR A 248 2.26 -1.49 1.59
C TYR A 248 2.34 -2.77 0.77
N TRP A 249 3.17 -2.78 -0.27
CA TRP A 249 3.37 -3.93 -1.14
C TRP A 249 4.53 -4.79 -0.64
N LYS A 250 4.35 -6.11 -0.71
CA LYS A 250 5.42 -7.04 -0.37
C LYS A 250 6.51 -6.98 -1.43
N ILE A 251 7.74 -6.75 -1.00
CA ILE A 251 8.92 -6.87 -1.87
C ILE A 251 9.46 -8.28 -1.72
N VAL A 252 9.57 -8.97 -2.85
CA VAL A 252 10.38 -10.18 -2.95
C VAL A 252 11.79 -9.73 -3.31
N TYR A 253 12.69 -9.68 -2.33
CA TYR A 253 14.10 -9.59 -2.63
C TYR A 253 14.52 -10.95 -3.19
N GLU A 254 14.77 -11.03 -4.50
CA GLU A 254 15.64 -12.09 -5.02
C GLU A 254 16.99 -11.89 -4.35
N ILE A 255 17.30 -12.72 -3.35
CA ILE A 255 18.68 -12.88 -2.91
C ILE A 255 19.39 -13.46 -4.13
N ARG A 256 20.07 -12.60 -4.90
CA ARG A 256 21.08 -13.07 -5.84
C ARG A 256 22.17 -13.71 -4.98
N GLU A 257 22.10 -15.03 -4.82
CA GLU A 257 23.27 -15.79 -4.40
C GLU A 257 24.41 -15.39 -5.33
N GLY A 258 25.48 -14.84 -4.73
CA GLY A 258 26.53 -14.17 -5.47
C GLY A 258 27.17 -15.07 -6.52
N CYS A 259 27.36 -14.51 -7.72
CA CYS A 259 28.41 -14.95 -8.63
C CYS A 259 29.78 -14.49 -8.12
#